data_AF-A0AAP6ZQT5-F1
#
_entry.id   AF-A0AAP6ZQT5-F1
#
_cell.length_a   1.000
_cell.length_b   1.000
_cell.length_c   1.000
_cell.angle_alpha   90.00
_cell.angle_beta   90.00
_cell.angle_gamma   90.00
#
_symmetry.space_group_name_H-M   'P 1'
#
loop_
_entity.id
_entity.type
_entity.pdbx_description
1 polymer ?
#
loop_
_entity_poly.entity_id
_entity_poly.type
_entity_poly.pdbx_seq_one_letter_code
_entity_poly.pdbx_strand_id
1 'polypeptide(L)'
;MKQLCNAILIASLLGCTSPNENAEQLSANWEQHYNQCVDLETASQDEFATNQWFNELPLDEKKSVALYVYQSNFYECHKGETEAFKSKLVSLKAEEQYYYYKGIGAFDLPDASLISNVDKAKVDQLIKLQPESLNLRNLGYQLGFVQ
;
A
#
# COMPACT_ATOMS: atom_id res chain seq x y z
N MET A 1 9.58 16.17 -68.24
CA MET A 1 8.36 15.34 -68.23
C MET A 1 8.30 14.64 -66.88
N LYS A 2 7.19 14.84 -66.16
CA LYS A 2 6.85 14.17 -64.91
C LYS A 2 6.61 12.68 -65.19
N GLN A 3 7.21 11.78 -64.42
CA GLN A 3 6.55 10.54 -64.02
C GLN A 3 6.87 10.25 -62.56
N LEU A 4 5.83 10.39 -61.76
CA LEU A 4 5.69 9.85 -60.41
C LEU A 4 5.53 8.34 -60.50
N CYS A 5 6.14 7.58 -59.58
CA CYS A 5 5.59 6.29 -59.18
C CYS A 5 6.03 5.93 -57.75
N ASN A 6 5.05 6.06 -56.85
CA ASN A 6 4.79 5.25 -55.67
C ASN A 6 5.93 4.96 -54.67
N ALA A 7 6.06 5.86 -53.71
CA ALA A 7 6.41 5.47 -52.35
C ALA A 7 5.19 4.76 -51.74
N ILE A 8 5.21 3.43 -51.72
CA ILE A 8 4.27 2.64 -50.93
C ILE A 8 4.68 2.81 -49.46
N LEU A 9 4.02 3.74 -48.77
CA LEU A 9 4.01 3.76 -47.30
C LEU A 9 3.21 2.55 -46.83
N ILE A 10 3.91 1.46 -46.50
CA ILE A 10 3.33 0.40 -45.68
C ILE A 10 3.26 0.97 -44.27
N ALA A 11 2.13 1.61 -43.96
CA ALA A 11 1.75 1.93 -42.59
C ALA A 11 1.50 0.59 -41.89
N SER A 12 2.55 0.05 -41.28
CA SER A 12 2.44 -1.03 -40.32
C SER A 12 1.61 -0.50 -39.16
N LEU A 13 0.29 -0.70 -39.21
CA LEU A 13 -0.56 -0.75 -38.04
C LEU A 13 -0.14 -1.99 -37.26
N LEU A 14 1.03 -1.92 -36.63
CA LEU A 14 1.28 -2.67 -35.41
C LEU A 14 0.31 -2.06 -34.41
N GLY A 15 -0.93 -2.55 -34.42
CA GLY A 15 -1.75 -2.48 -33.24
C GLY A 15 -0.90 -3.09 -32.14
N CYS A 16 -0.36 -2.27 -31.27
CA CYS A 16 0.07 -2.73 -29.96
C CYS A 16 -1.20 -3.32 -29.35
N THR A 17 -1.40 -4.62 -29.50
CA THR A 17 -2.25 -5.36 -28.60
C THR A 17 -1.57 -5.17 -27.25
N SER A 18 -2.06 -4.23 -26.45
CA SER A 18 -1.77 -4.24 -25.02
C SER A 18 -1.98 -5.69 -24.58
N PRO A 19 -1.02 -6.32 -23.90
CA PRO A 19 -1.21 -7.68 -23.42
C PRO A 19 -2.56 -7.72 -22.71
N ASN A 20 -3.42 -8.67 -23.08
CA ASN A 20 -4.62 -8.92 -22.30
C ASN A 20 -4.13 -9.30 -20.91
N GLU A 21 -4.19 -8.36 -19.98
CA GLU A 21 -3.71 -8.50 -18.61
C GLU A 21 -4.50 -9.65 -17.97
N ASN A 22 -3.83 -10.73 -17.60
CA ASN A 22 -4.43 -11.89 -16.94
C ASN A 22 -4.23 -11.80 -15.42
N ALA A 23 -4.89 -12.69 -14.68
CA ALA A 23 -4.85 -12.67 -13.22
C ALA A 23 -3.42 -12.88 -12.68
N GLU A 24 -2.62 -13.71 -13.32
CA GLU A 24 -1.23 -13.97 -12.92
C GLU A 24 -0.34 -12.73 -13.08
N GLN A 25 -0.47 -12.00 -14.19
CA GLN A 25 0.28 -10.77 -14.41
C GLN A 25 -0.16 -9.68 -13.43
N LEU A 26 -1.45 -9.59 -13.13
CA LEU A 26 -1.97 -8.67 -12.11
C LEU A 26 -1.38 -8.95 -10.74
N SER A 27 -1.37 -10.21 -10.33
CA SER A 27 -0.75 -10.68 -9.09
C SER A 27 0.71 -10.27 -9.02
N ALA A 28 1.50 -10.59 -10.04
CA ALA A 28 2.92 -10.26 -10.08
C ALA A 28 3.18 -8.75 -9.98
N ASN A 29 2.39 -7.94 -10.70
CA ASN A 29 2.52 -6.48 -10.66
C ASN A 29 2.17 -5.91 -9.28
N TRP A 30 1.08 -6.40 -8.66
CA TRP A 30 0.68 -5.97 -7.32
C TRP A 30 1.71 -6.38 -6.25
N GLU A 31 2.19 -7.63 -6.30
CA GLU A 31 3.20 -8.14 -5.37
C GLU A 31 4.51 -7.36 -5.48
N GLN A 32 4.92 -6.99 -6.69
CA GLN A 32 6.09 -6.14 -6.89
C GLN A 32 5.93 -4.79 -6.19
N HIS A 33 4.78 -4.12 -6.35
CA HIS A 33 4.52 -2.83 -5.69
C HIS A 33 4.44 -2.98 -4.16
N TYR A 34 3.72 -4.00 -3.69
CA TYR A 34 3.63 -4.27 -2.26
C TYR A 34 5.02 -4.52 -1.64
N ASN A 35 5.87 -5.28 -2.31
CA ASN A 35 7.24 -5.52 -1.87
C ASN A 35 8.10 -4.24 -1.89
N GLN A 36 7.86 -3.31 -2.81
CA GLN A 36 8.51 -1.99 -2.76
C GLN A 36 8.11 -1.22 -1.50
N CYS A 37 6.84 -1.28 -1.08
CA CYS A 37 6.41 -0.69 0.19
C CYS A 37 7.07 -1.38 1.40
N VAL A 38 7.23 -2.71 1.37
CA VAL A 38 7.98 -3.45 2.41
C VAL A 38 9.45 -3.03 2.43
N ASP A 39 10.10 -2.87 1.28
CA ASP A 39 11.50 -2.42 1.21
C ASP A 39 11.66 -1.00 1.77
N LEU A 40 10.73 -0.09 1.47
CA LEU A 40 10.69 1.27 2.03
C LEU A 40 10.48 1.26 3.54
N GLU A 41 9.59 0.39 4.04
CA GLU A 41 9.37 0.18 5.48
C GLU A 41 10.66 -0.32 6.15
N THR A 42 11.26 -1.36 5.60
CA THR A 42 12.41 -2.03 6.21
C THR A 42 13.68 -1.18 6.15
N ALA A 43 13.85 -0.36 5.11
CA ALA A 43 14.96 0.57 4.98
C ALA A 43 14.81 1.87 5.80
N SER A 44 13.59 2.20 6.25
CA SER A 44 13.33 3.46 6.97
C SER A 44 14.08 3.51 8.31
N GLN A 45 14.83 4.59 8.49
CA GLN A 45 15.48 4.96 9.76
C GLN A 45 14.74 6.11 10.46
N ASP A 46 13.62 6.55 9.91
CA ASP A 46 12.88 7.67 10.47
C ASP A 46 12.27 7.27 11.82
N GLU A 47 12.29 8.23 12.74
CA GLU A 47 11.71 8.05 14.06
C GLU A 47 10.19 8.24 14.02
N PHE A 48 9.48 7.45 14.81
CA PHE A 48 8.06 7.66 15.08
C PHE A 48 7.87 9.02 15.75
N ALA A 49 7.13 9.91 15.10
CA ALA A 49 6.84 11.22 15.65
C ALA A 49 5.87 11.09 16.82
N THR A 50 6.22 11.65 17.97
CA THR A 50 5.34 11.68 19.16
C THR A 50 4.82 13.10 19.43
N ASN A 51 3.74 13.20 20.21
CA ASN A 51 3.24 14.47 20.72
C ASN A 51 2.80 14.31 22.18
N GLN A 52 2.47 15.42 22.85
CA GLN A 52 2.08 15.42 24.26
C GLN A 52 0.95 14.43 24.56
N TRP A 53 -0.10 14.44 23.75
CA TRP A 53 -1.26 13.54 23.94
C TRP A 53 -0.85 12.07 23.88
N PHE A 54 -0.09 11.68 22.86
CA PHE A 54 0.39 10.30 22.73
C PHE A 54 1.25 9.89 23.93
N ASN A 55 2.11 10.79 24.41
CA ASN A 55 3.00 10.54 25.54
C ASN A 55 2.27 10.38 26.88
N GLU A 56 1.05 10.91 27.00
CA GLU A 56 0.20 10.78 28.19
C GLU A 56 -0.62 9.49 28.23
N LEU A 57 -0.72 8.76 27.10
CA LEU A 57 -1.49 7.52 27.03
C LEU A 57 -0.90 6.41 27.94
N PRO A 58 -1.76 5.56 28.54
CA PRO A 58 -1.36 4.29 29.13
C PRO A 58 -0.58 3.40 28.14
N LEU A 59 0.27 2.51 28.65
CA LEU A 59 1.15 1.70 27.80
C LEU A 59 0.38 0.86 26.76
N ASP A 60 -0.72 0.24 27.14
CA ASP A 60 -1.50 -0.60 26.22
C ASP A 60 -2.15 0.24 25.12
N GLU A 61 -2.69 1.41 25.46
CA GLU A 61 -3.23 2.35 24.47
C GLU A 61 -2.13 2.90 23.56
N LYS A 62 -0.92 3.17 24.08
CA LYS A 62 0.23 3.56 23.24
C LYS A 62 0.58 2.50 22.22
N LYS A 63 0.61 1.23 22.63
CA LYS A 63 0.90 0.10 21.72
C LYS A 63 -0.16 -0.01 20.63
N SER A 64 -1.44 0.03 20.99
CA SER A 64 -2.53 -0.06 20.01
C SER A 64 -2.56 1.14 19.06
N VAL A 65 -2.39 2.36 19.58
CA VAL A 65 -2.31 3.57 18.76
C VAL A 65 -1.10 3.55 17.83
N ALA A 66 0.09 3.20 18.33
CA ALA A 66 1.29 3.11 17.51
C ALA A 66 1.15 2.07 16.40
N LEU A 67 0.56 0.91 16.70
CA LEU A 67 0.29 -0.12 15.69
C LEU A 67 -0.70 0.36 14.63
N TYR A 68 -1.78 1.03 15.03
CA TYR A 68 -2.75 1.60 14.08
C TYR A 68 -2.13 2.70 13.19
N VAL A 69 -1.31 3.57 13.77
CA VAL A 69 -0.59 4.61 13.04
C VAL A 69 0.38 3.99 12.04
N TYR A 70 1.11 2.95 12.42
CA TYR A 70 1.95 2.17 11.51
C TYR A 70 1.12 1.53 10.38
N GLN A 71 0.03 0.83 10.71
CA GLN A 71 -0.83 0.21 9.70
C GLN A 71 -1.39 1.26 8.72
N SER A 72 -1.77 2.43 9.22
CA SER A 72 -2.25 3.53 8.40
C SER A 72 -1.15 4.06 7.48
N ASN A 73 0.06 4.28 8.01
CA ASN A 73 1.21 4.73 7.23
C ASN A 73 1.59 3.72 6.13
N PHE A 74 1.71 2.44 6.47
CA PHE A 74 2.03 1.39 5.51
C PHE A 74 0.94 1.22 4.44
N TYR A 75 -0.34 1.28 4.86
CA TYR A 75 -1.48 1.20 3.94
C TYR A 75 -1.49 2.35 2.92
N GLU A 76 -1.10 3.57 3.31
CA GLU A 76 -1.01 4.70 2.38
C GLU A 76 -0.07 4.42 1.20
N CYS A 77 0.99 3.62 1.38
CA CYS A 77 1.93 3.28 0.31
C CYS A 77 1.31 2.40 -0.78
N HIS A 78 0.40 1.48 -0.43
CA HIS A 78 -0.08 0.46 -1.36
C HIS A 78 -1.58 0.53 -1.67
N LYS A 79 -2.36 1.37 -0.97
CA LYS A 79 -3.83 1.39 -1.10
C LYS A 79 -4.33 1.59 -2.53
N GLY A 80 -3.67 2.45 -3.32
CA GLY A 80 -4.10 2.77 -4.68
C GLY A 80 -4.01 1.55 -5.60
N GLU A 81 -2.85 0.90 -5.57
CA GLU A 81 -2.53 -0.30 -6.33
C GLU A 81 -3.34 -1.50 -5.84
N THR A 82 -3.55 -1.64 -4.53
CA THR A 82 -4.40 -2.68 -3.94
C THR A 82 -5.85 -2.55 -4.39
N GLU A 83 -6.44 -1.36 -4.36
CA GLU A 83 -7.83 -1.16 -4.81
C GLU A 83 -7.97 -1.36 -6.32
N ALA A 84 -6.99 -0.90 -7.11
CA ALA A 84 -6.96 -1.15 -8.54
C ALA A 84 -6.84 -2.66 -8.85
N PHE A 85 -5.94 -3.37 -8.17
CA PHE A 85 -5.75 -4.81 -8.32
C PHE A 85 -7.02 -5.59 -8.00
N LYS A 86 -7.63 -5.32 -6.84
CA LYS A 86 -8.91 -5.91 -6.40
C LYS A 86 -10.01 -5.69 -7.44
N SER A 87 -10.15 -4.47 -7.95
CA SER A 87 -11.15 -4.14 -8.97
C SER A 87 -10.92 -4.89 -10.30
N LYS A 88 -9.66 -5.04 -10.72
CA LYS A 88 -9.31 -5.78 -11.94
C LYS A 88 -9.57 -7.28 -11.80
N LEU A 89 -9.27 -7.89 -10.65
CA LEU A 89 -9.59 -9.31 -10.39
C LEU A 89 -11.10 -9.58 -10.51
N VAL A 90 -11.94 -8.70 -9.97
CA VAL A 90 -13.40 -8.79 -10.10
C VAL A 90 -13.82 -8.65 -11.56
N SER A 91 -13.24 -7.68 -12.28
CA SER A 91 -13.56 -7.45 -13.70
C SER A 91 -13.18 -8.63 -14.60
N LEU A 92 -12.08 -9.32 -14.29
CA LEU A 92 -11.64 -10.53 -14.99
C LEU A 92 -12.38 -11.80 -14.54
N LYS A 93 -13.24 -11.74 -13.52
CA LYS A 93 -13.87 -12.91 -12.87
C LYS A 93 -12.84 -13.92 -12.35
N ALA A 94 -11.70 -13.42 -11.88
CA ALA A 94 -10.62 -14.21 -11.31
C ALA A 94 -10.90 -14.53 -9.83
N GLU A 95 -11.92 -15.35 -9.57
CA GLU A 95 -12.42 -15.61 -8.21
C GLU A 95 -11.39 -16.30 -7.31
N GLU A 96 -10.60 -17.24 -7.84
CA GLU A 96 -9.59 -17.95 -7.07
C GLU A 96 -8.55 -16.98 -6.50
N GLN A 97 -7.96 -16.14 -7.34
CA GLN A 97 -7.00 -15.13 -6.92
C GLN A 97 -7.65 -14.12 -5.97
N TYR A 98 -8.87 -13.66 -6.28
CA TYR A 98 -9.59 -12.74 -5.39
C TYR A 98 -9.73 -13.30 -3.97
N TYR A 99 -10.19 -14.55 -3.83
CA TYR A 99 -10.36 -15.17 -2.52
C TYR A 99 -9.03 -15.51 -1.84
N TYR A 100 -8.00 -15.86 -2.60
CA TYR A 100 -6.65 -16.03 -2.06
C TYR A 100 -6.13 -14.74 -1.41
N TYR A 101 -6.09 -13.63 -2.14
CA TYR A 101 -5.58 -12.35 -1.62
C TYR A 101 -6.46 -11.81 -0.49
N LYS A 102 -7.78 -11.97 -0.60
CA LYS A 102 -8.69 -11.66 0.51
C LYS A 102 -8.39 -12.50 1.76
N GLY A 103 -8.11 -13.80 1.60
CA GLY A 103 -7.85 -14.73 2.70
C GLY A 103 -6.56 -14.44 3.47
N ILE A 104 -5.56 -13.86 2.81
CA ILE A 104 -4.31 -13.41 3.45
C ILE A 104 -4.36 -11.95 3.93
N GLY A 105 -5.51 -11.29 3.82
CA GLY A 105 -5.71 -9.91 4.28
C GLY A 105 -5.12 -8.83 3.38
N ALA A 106 -4.77 -9.13 2.13
CA ALA A 106 -4.17 -8.14 1.20
C ALA A 106 -5.09 -6.95 0.91
N PHE A 107 -6.39 -7.10 1.14
CA PHE A 107 -7.42 -6.07 0.95
C PHE A 107 -7.93 -5.48 2.27
N ASP A 108 -7.33 -5.86 3.39
CA ASP A 108 -7.77 -5.38 4.70
C ASP A 108 -7.34 -3.92 4.91
N LEU A 109 -8.20 -3.20 5.62
CA LEU A 109 -7.93 -1.83 6.05
C LEU A 109 -7.17 -1.86 7.40
N PRO A 110 -6.50 -0.77 7.79
CA PRO A 110 -6.00 -0.60 9.14
C PRO A 110 -7.08 -0.91 10.19
N ASP A 111 -6.72 -1.65 11.23
CA ASP A 111 -7.65 -2.16 12.23
C ASP A 111 -8.12 -1.04 13.17
N ALA A 112 -9.26 -0.44 12.83
CA ALA A 112 -9.85 0.64 13.61
C ALA A 112 -10.22 0.23 15.04
N SER A 113 -10.31 -1.07 15.36
CA SER A 113 -10.58 -1.52 16.73
C SER A 113 -9.43 -1.16 17.69
N LEU A 114 -8.20 -1.04 17.19
CA LEU A 114 -7.02 -0.63 17.94
C LEU A 114 -7.14 0.76 18.57
N ILE A 115 -7.97 1.63 17.97
CA ILE A 115 -8.17 3.01 18.43
C ILE A 115 -9.58 3.26 18.95
N SER A 116 -10.37 2.20 19.18
CA SER A 116 -11.77 2.31 19.59
C SER A 116 -11.98 3.02 20.95
N ASN A 117 -10.95 3.02 21.80
CA ASN A 117 -11.00 3.59 23.15
C ASN A 117 -10.29 4.95 23.28
N VAL A 118 -9.80 5.54 22.18
CA VAL A 118 -9.08 6.81 22.20
C VAL A 118 -9.71 7.85 21.27
N ASP A 119 -9.32 9.12 21.43
CA ASP A 119 -9.80 10.19 20.56
C ASP A 119 -9.24 10.03 19.13
N LYS A 120 -10.11 9.63 18.20
CA LYS A 120 -9.77 9.47 16.78
C LYS A 120 -9.18 10.75 16.16
N ALA A 121 -9.65 11.94 16.53
CA ALA A 121 -9.13 13.18 15.96
C ALA A 121 -7.67 13.42 16.37
N LYS A 122 -7.27 12.95 17.55
CA LYS A 122 -5.88 12.97 18.01
C LYS A 122 -5.02 11.94 17.28
N VAL A 123 -5.55 10.75 17.03
CA VAL A 123 -4.89 9.74 16.18
C VAL A 123 -4.68 10.30 14.77
N ASP A 124 -5.69 10.91 14.16
CA ASP A 124 -5.61 11.48 12.81
C ASP A 124 -4.57 12.62 12.74
N GLN A 125 -4.41 13.40 13.82
CA GLN A 125 -3.34 14.39 13.94
C GLN A 125 -1.98 13.71 14.04
N LEU A 126 -1.85 12.64 14.83
CA LEU A 126 -0.61 11.90 14.99
C LEU A 126 -0.16 11.23 13.67
N ILE A 127 -1.08 10.67 12.89
CA ILE A 127 -0.80 10.08 11.56
C ILE A 127 -0.17 11.13 10.64
N LYS A 128 -0.70 12.36 10.63
CA LYS A 128 -0.19 13.46 9.79
C LYS A 128 1.21 13.95 10.17
N LEU A 129 1.66 13.63 11.39
CA LEU A 129 3.01 13.99 11.85
C LEU A 129 4.06 12.94 11.46
N GLN A 130 3.63 11.76 11.02
CA GLN A 130 4.56 10.67 10.73
C GLN A 130 5.37 10.96 9.47
N PRO A 131 6.59 10.38 9.38
CA PRO A 131 7.33 10.32 8.12
C PRO A 131 6.55 9.55 7.04
N GLU A 132 7.06 9.58 5.82
CA GLU A 132 6.45 8.87 4.69
C GLU A 132 6.42 7.36 4.91
N SER A 133 7.48 6.79 5.52
CA SER A 133 7.60 5.37 5.82
C SER A 133 8.02 5.13 7.25
N LEU A 134 7.26 4.32 7.99
CA LEU A 134 7.55 3.90 9.35
C LEU A 134 7.98 2.44 9.39
N ASN A 135 9.14 2.18 9.99
CA ASN A 135 9.57 0.82 10.29
C ASN A 135 8.97 0.30 11.61
N LEU A 136 8.21 -0.80 11.57
CA LEU A 136 7.53 -1.36 12.74
C LEU A 136 8.48 -1.83 13.83
N ARG A 137 9.63 -2.38 13.43
CA ARG A 137 10.64 -2.84 14.38
C ARG A 137 11.32 -1.67 15.07
N ASN A 138 11.71 -0.65 14.32
CA ASN A 138 12.37 0.54 14.87
C ASN A 138 11.43 1.31 15.80
N LEU A 139 10.16 1.51 15.43
CA LEU A 139 9.21 2.16 16.33
C LEU A 139 8.99 1.36 17.62
N GLY A 140 8.95 0.02 17.52
CA GLY A 140 8.84 -0.86 18.70
C GLY A 140 10.02 -0.72 19.66
N TYR A 141 11.25 -0.59 19.14
CA TYR A 141 12.43 -0.32 19.96
C TYR A 141 12.43 1.10 20.53
N GLN A 142 12.17 2.11 19.70
CA GLN A 142 12.12 3.52 20.09
C GLN A 142 11.14 3.76 21.25
N LEU A 143 9.96 3.13 21.18
CA LEU A 143 8.90 3.30 22.18
C LEU A 143 9.02 2.32 23.36
N GLY A 144 10.04 1.45 23.37
CA GLY A 144 10.28 0.50 24.47
C GLY A 144 9.22 -0.60 24.59
N PHE A 145 8.62 -1.04 23.48
CA PHE A 145 7.59 -2.09 23.46
C PHE A 145 8.18 -3.50 23.40
N VAL A 146 9.42 -3.64 22.94
CA VAL A 146 10.16 -4.90 22.89
C VAL A 146 10.98 -5.00 24.17
N GLN A 147 10.60 -5.91 25.07
CA GLN A 147 11.39 -6.32 26.24
C GLN A 147 11.99 -7.69 26.00
#